data_AF-A0A3M7R3I3-F1
#
_entry.id   AF-A0A3M7R3I3-F1
#
_cell.length_a   1.000
_cell.length_b   1.000
_cell.length_c   1.000
_cell.angle_alpha   90.00
_cell.angle_beta   90.00
_cell.angle_gamma   90.00
#
_symmetry.space_group_name_H-M   'P 1'
#
loop_
_entity.id
_entity.type
_entity.pdbx_description
1 polymer ?
#
loop_
_entity_poly.entity_id
_entity_poly.type
_entity_poly.pdbx_seq_one_letter_code
_entity_poly.pdbx_strand_id
1 'polypeptide(L)'
;MSYLFIIALAINFANTGSSCVFERCRCINNSDETIDIRCIPDLDRFNSGFPNRLANQSKPINVFLINKYSIGKIPDQAFRHLDIKYLIIGQNNLKILTKGAFEGAESISMLHLIENNLEEVEPGSLKALHESLTEFGLTNTNISLLNKINIELRQLKNLRTLKLNNLRLDKFEPNWTESLESLSYLSLASNRLSLLDSNVFSSKLISIDLSQNFVSNVTNLLSAIESGENLKELKLKKNQIKNLTSLSKLSNLEYLDLSSNEISILSKNMFRNLTKLTHLYLTSNRIKNLDQNLFLEMKDLMVLLLNNNFLVNHPNISTLMRLKILDLSSQHGNLVKIGEYAFERKYDFGNLLTLYLNLNEIKFEPKSFCSRQSTESRIGTLDLSLSTLNGMDMCIFRQFKSSRSAKMIIKIDQEKSKIEEASKCNCQIWKAANFFEIGIYGLPNCNQTVCDGVYFEEKYMVT
;
A
#
# COMPACT_ATOMS: atom_id res chain seq x y z
N MET A 1 5.85 1.64 -3.27
CA MET A 1 6.10 2.41 -2.02
C MET A 1 7.47 2.05 -1.39
N SER A 2 8.45 1.56 -2.16
CA SER A 2 9.62 0.84 -1.62
C SER A 2 10.96 1.58 -1.68
N TYR A 3 11.00 2.84 -2.12
CA TYR A 3 12.21 3.67 -2.12
C TYR A 3 12.08 4.87 -1.16
N LEU A 4 10.91 5.52 -1.18
CA LEU A 4 10.57 6.63 -0.27
C LEU A 4 10.55 6.23 1.21
N PHE A 5 10.27 4.98 1.58
CA PHE A 5 10.27 4.58 3.00
C PHE A 5 11.70 4.41 3.56
N ILE A 6 12.63 3.91 2.73
CA ILE A 6 14.05 3.81 3.08
C ILE A 6 14.69 5.22 3.11
N ILE A 7 14.26 6.12 2.22
CA ILE A 7 14.66 7.54 2.25
C ILE A 7 13.94 8.34 3.35
N ALA A 8 12.70 8.02 3.72
CA ALA A 8 11.98 8.71 4.80
C ALA A 8 12.66 8.50 6.15
N LEU A 9 13.27 7.32 6.36
CA LEU A 9 14.20 7.10 7.47
C LEU A 9 15.44 8.00 7.38
N ALA A 10 15.84 8.46 6.20
CA ALA A 10 17.06 9.23 5.92
C ALA A 10 16.95 10.76 6.09
N ILE A 11 15.75 11.36 6.13
CA ILE A 11 15.63 12.83 5.94
C ILE A 11 15.52 13.67 7.23
N ASN A 12 15.11 13.14 8.39
CA ASN A 12 14.84 14.03 9.54
C ASN A 12 15.46 13.57 10.86
N PHE A 13 16.75 13.80 11.10
CA PHE A 13 17.28 13.86 12.49
C PHE A 13 18.45 14.85 12.62
N ALA A 14 18.35 15.70 13.64
CA ALA A 14 19.30 16.73 13.99
C ALA A 14 20.62 16.15 14.53
N ASN A 15 21.70 16.90 14.28
CA ASN A 15 23.06 16.64 14.72
C ASN A 15 23.17 16.39 16.23
N THR A 16 23.55 15.17 16.61
CA THR A 16 24.30 14.93 17.86
C THR A 16 25.52 14.10 17.52
N GLY A 17 26.67 14.77 17.45
CA GLY A 17 27.96 14.19 17.08
C GLY A 17 28.50 13.24 18.15
N SER A 18 28.19 11.95 18.03
CA SER A 18 29.03 10.88 18.60
C SER A 18 30.03 10.41 17.55
N SER A 19 31.30 10.21 17.92
CA SER A 19 32.33 9.70 17.01
C SER A 19 31.90 8.35 16.42
N CYS A 20 31.70 8.30 15.11
CA CYS A 20 31.33 7.08 14.43
C CYS A 20 32.58 6.26 14.11
N VAL A 21 32.47 4.93 14.12
CA VAL A 21 33.61 4.02 13.86
C VAL A 21 34.06 3.99 12.40
N PHE A 22 33.29 4.60 11.50
CA PHE A 22 33.65 4.75 10.08
C PHE A 22 33.88 6.22 9.73
N GLU A 23 34.95 6.47 8.98
CA GLU A 23 35.29 7.81 8.49
C GLU A 23 34.16 8.34 7.61
N ARG A 24 33.80 9.62 7.82
CA ARG A 24 32.76 10.35 7.04
C ARG A 24 31.36 9.72 7.12
N CYS A 25 31.11 8.91 8.14
CA CYS A 25 29.79 8.36 8.45
C CYS A 25 29.23 9.01 9.70
N ARG A 26 27.90 9.07 9.76
CA ARG A 26 27.15 9.52 10.94
C ARG A 26 26.55 8.32 11.63
N CYS A 27 26.72 8.27 12.94
CA CYS A 27 26.08 7.30 13.80
C CYS A 27 24.83 7.94 14.40
N ILE A 28 23.68 7.29 14.26
CA ILE A 28 22.39 7.76 14.76
C ILE A 28 21.70 6.65 15.56
N ASN A 29 20.58 6.97 16.23
CA ASN A 29 19.83 6.00 17.04
C ASN A 29 20.73 5.21 18.00
N ASN A 30 21.75 5.86 18.56
CA ASN A 30 22.76 5.25 19.42
C ASN A 30 22.17 5.01 20.81
N SER A 31 21.44 3.90 20.97
CA SER A 31 20.98 3.40 22.26
C SER A 31 22.08 2.56 22.93
N ASP A 32 21.89 2.17 24.18
CA ASP A 32 22.84 1.26 24.85
C ASP A 32 22.91 -0.12 24.19
N GLU A 33 21.87 -0.51 23.46
CA GLU A 33 21.74 -1.82 22.81
C GLU A 33 22.22 -1.86 21.36
N THR A 34 21.91 -0.82 20.56
CA THR A 34 22.22 -0.82 19.12
C THR A 34 22.57 0.56 18.59
N ILE A 35 23.18 0.60 17.41
CA ILE A 35 23.50 1.82 16.68
C ILE A 35 23.14 1.69 15.20
N ASP A 36 22.77 2.79 14.55
CA ASP A 36 22.65 2.85 13.09
C ASP A 36 23.81 3.67 12.52
N ILE A 37 24.45 3.16 11.47
CA ILE A 37 25.57 3.81 10.78
C ILE A 37 25.12 4.23 9.39
N ARG A 38 25.29 5.52 9.07
CA ARG A 38 24.95 6.09 7.76
C ARG A 38 26.14 6.81 7.15
N CYS A 39 26.67 6.23 6.09
CA CYS A 39 27.69 6.82 5.25
C CYS A 39 27.00 7.44 4.03
N ILE A 40 26.75 8.76 4.09
CA ILE A 40 26.23 9.56 2.99
C ILE A 40 27.14 10.79 2.86
N PRO A 41 27.74 11.06 1.69
CA PRO A 41 28.54 12.26 1.50
C PRO A 41 27.67 13.51 1.67
N ASP A 42 28.23 14.56 2.27
CA ASP A 42 27.67 15.90 2.17
C ASP A 42 27.75 16.37 0.71
N LEU A 43 26.80 17.23 0.29
CA LEU A 43 26.56 17.63 -1.11
C LEU A 43 27.81 18.13 -1.85
N ASP A 44 28.83 18.60 -1.13
CA ASP A 44 30.02 19.25 -1.67
C ASP A 44 31.28 18.37 -1.71
N ARG A 45 31.20 17.07 -1.34
CA ARG A 45 32.38 16.18 -1.32
C ARG A 45 32.15 14.87 -2.08
N PHE A 46 32.95 14.68 -3.14
CA PHE A 46 33.12 13.37 -3.77
C PHE A 46 33.90 12.45 -2.82
N ASN A 47 33.21 11.51 -2.18
CA ASN A 47 33.88 10.39 -1.53
C ASN A 47 34.11 9.27 -2.57
N SER A 48 35.34 8.77 -2.63
CA SER A 48 35.73 7.63 -3.46
C SER A 48 36.32 6.54 -2.57
N GLY A 49 35.84 5.31 -2.75
CA GLY A 49 36.34 4.15 -2.02
C GLY A 49 35.46 3.77 -0.82
N PHE A 50 35.70 2.57 -0.30
CA PHE A 50 34.94 2.03 0.83
C PHE A 50 35.27 2.80 2.12
N PRO A 51 34.28 3.13 2.99
CA PRO A 51 34.55 3.85 4.24
C PRO A 51 35.55 3.13 5.14
N ASN A 52 36.61 3.83 5.56
CA ASN A 52 37.62 3.27 6.43
C ASN A 52 37.11 3.11 7.85
N ARG A 53 37.38 1.95 8.46
CA ARG A 53 37.11 1.68 9.87
C ARG A 53 38.21 2.34 10.73
N LEU A 54 37.80 3.26 11.60
CA LEU A 54 38.69 4.04 12.47
C LEU A 54 38.88 3.39 13.85
N ALA A 55 37.92 2.58 14.30
CA ALA A 55 37.94 1.94 15.60
C ALA A 55 37.13 0.64 15.63
N ASN A 56 37.22 -0.10 16.73
CA ASN A 56 36.35 -1.25 16.96
C ASN A 56 34.94 -0.81 17.34
N GLN A 57 33.95 -1.47 16.75
CA GLN A 57 32.55 -1.26 17.08
C GLN A 57 32.14 -2.26 18.16
N SER A 58 31.83 -1.75 19.36
CA SER A 58 31.43 -2.60 20.50
C SER A 58 29.93 -2.89 20.55
N LYS A 59 29.09 -1.99 20.01
CA LYS A 59 27.63 -2.18 19.96
C LYS A 59 27.19 -2.83 18.65
N PRO A 60 26.20 -3.73 18.66
CA PRO A 60 25.54 -4.21 17.45
C PRO A 60 25.02 -3.07 16.56
N ILE A 61 25.17 -3.24 15.26
CA ILE A 61 24.70 -2.30 14.23
C ILE A 61 23.34 -2.78 13.71
N ASN A 62 22.29 -2.04 14.00
CA ASN A 62 20.96 -2.40 13.51
C ASN A 62 20.84 -2.11 12.00
N VAL A 63 21.21 -0.91 11.54
CA VAL A 63 21.29 -0.56 10.12
C VAL A 63 22.66 -0.01 9.77
N PHE A 64 23.31 -0.57 8.75
CA PHE A 64 24.47 0.01 8.10
C PHE A 64 24.11 0.41 6.66
N LEU A 65 24.04 1.72 6.41
CA LEU A 65 23.79 2.30 5.10
C LEU A 65 25.06 2.89 4.52
N ILE A 66 25.44 2.43 3.33
CA ILE A 66 26.55 2.98 2.54
C ILE A 66 25.98 3.49 1.21
N ASN A 67 25.93 4.80 1.02
CA ASN A 67 25.26 5.41 -0.12
C ASN A 67 26.09 6.53 -0.77
N LYS A 68 26.21 6.56 -2.11
CA LYS A 68 26.92 7.61 -2.89
C LYS A 68 28.44 7.74 -2.65
N TYR A 69 29.15 6.65 -2.35
CA TYR A 69 30.61 6.62 -2.15
C TYR A 69 31.40 6.21 -3.41
N SER A 70 30.74 6.09 -4.57
CA SER A 70 31.34 5.62 -5.84
C SER A 70 32.15 4.32 -5.67
N ILE A 71 31.71 3.43 -4.77
CA ILE A 71 32.42 2.20 -4.43
C ILE A 71 32.37 1.26 -5.64
N GLY A 72 33.53 0.91 -6.21
CA GLY A 72 33.63 -0.03 -7.33
C GLY A 72 33.62 -1.51 -6.93
N LYS A 73 34.20 -1.81 -5.76
CA LYS A 73 34.34 -3.14 -5.17
C LYS A 73 34.31 -3.02 -3.64
N ILE A 74 33.68 -3.99 -2.97
CA ILE A 74 33.77 -4.14 -1.52
C ILE A 74 35.08 -4.88 -1.19
N PRO A 75 35.96 -4.35 -0.32
CA PRO A 75 37.16 -5.06 0.09
C PRO A 75 36.84 -6.39 0.78
N ASP A 76 37.75 -7.36 0.68
CA ASP A 76 37.61 -8.64 1.36
C ASP A 76 37.56 -8.41 2.87
N GLN A 77 36.69 -9.13 3.57
CA GLN A 77 36.50 -9.02 5.03
C GLN A 77 36.15 -7.61 5.52
N ALA A 78 35.59 -6.75 4.66
CA ALA A 78 35.27 -5.35 5.00
C ALA A 78 34.34 -5.21 6.22
N PHE A 79 33.52 -6.23 6.49
CA PHE A 79 32.55 -6.26 7.58
C PHE A 79 32.95 -7.18 8.73
N ARG A 80 34.17 -7.72 8.73
CA ARG A 80 34.61 -8.69 9.72
C ARG A 80 34.56 -8.09 11.13
N HIS A 81 34.07 -8.88 12.08
CA HIS A 81 33.91 -8.46 13.49
C HIS A 81 32.93 -7.30 13.67
N LEU A 82 31.94 -7.16 12.77
CA LEU A 82 30.80 -6.27 12.93
C LEU A 82 29.54 -7.10 13.05
N ASP A 83 28.78 -6.87 14.10
CA ASP A 83 27.45 -7.46 14.27
C ASP A 83 26.43 -6.55 13.57
N ILE A 84 26.27 -6.71 12.25
CA ILE A 84 25.34 -5.93 11.43
C ILE A 84 24.08 -6.75 11.19
N LYS A 85 22.91 -6.19 11.51
CA LYS A 85 21.62 -6.81 11.23
C LYS A 85 21.12 -6.53 9.82
N TYR A 86 21.14 -5.26 9.39
CA TYR A 86 20.66 -4.81 8.08
C TYR A 86 21.74 -4.02 7.33
N LEU A 87 22.15 -4.49 6.16
CA LEU A 87 23.14 -3.84 5.32
C LEU A 87 22.51 -3.34 4.02
N ILE A 88 22.63 -2.04 3.76
CA ILE A 88 22.12 -1.39 2.55
C ILE A 88 23.28 -0.70 1.85
N ILE A 89 23.54 -1.10 0.61
CA ILE A 89 24.57 -0.49 -0.25
C ILE A 89 23.85 0.11 -1.46
N GLY A 90 23.65 1.43 -1.43
CA GLY A 90 22.83 2.18 -2.38
C GLY A 90 23.64 3.13 -3.26
N GLN A 91 23.18 3.42 -4.47
CA GLN A 91 23.67 4.50 -5.35
C GLN A 91 25.21 4.61 -5.41
N ASN A 92 25.88 3.46 -5.49
CA ASN A 92 27.32 3.36 -5.67
C ASN A 92 27.61 2.90 -7.10
N ASN A 93 28.90 2.74 -7.42
CA ASN A 93 29.32 2.18 -8.71
C ASN A 93 29.77 0.73 -8.54
N LEU A 94 29.09 -0.05 -7.67
CA LEU A 94 29.55 -1.39 -7.33
C LEU A 94 29.45 -2.27 -8.57
N LYS A 95 30.61 -2.69 -9.09
CA LYS A 95 30.72 -3.46 -10.34
C LYS A 95 30.73 -4.95 -10.12
N ILE A 96 31.21 -5.39 -8.97
CA ILE A 96 31.43 -6.81 -8.70
C ILE A 96 31.00 -7.17 -7.29
N LEU A 97 30.30 -8.30 -7.16
CA LEU A 97 30.14 -9.00 -5.89
C LEU A 97 31.28 -9.99 -5.74
N THR A 98 32.27 -9.62 -4.94
CA THR A 98 33.47 -10.43 -4.77
C THR A 98 33.30 -11.47 -3.68
N LYS A 99 33.90 -12.63 -3.91
CA LYS A 99 34.16 -13.62 -2.90
C LYS A 99 34.98 -12.99 -1.77
N GLY A 100 34.63 -13.29 -0.53
CA GLY A 100 35.33 -12.76 0.64
C GLY A 100 34.80 -11.42 1.17
N ALA A 101 34.00 -10.67 0.40
CA ALA A 101 33.49 -9.35 0.83
C ALA A 101 32.72 -9.40 2.16
N PHE A 102 31.94 -10.47 2.37
CA PHE A 102 31.10 -10.67 3.55
C PHE A 102 31.66 -11.70 4.54
N GLU A 103 32.93 -12.10 4.41
CA GLU A 103 33.55 -13.02 5.38
C GLU A 103 33.58 -12.41 6.79
N GLY A 104 33.11 -13.17 7.77
CA GLY A 104 33.01 -12.74 9.17
C GLY A 104 31.85 -11.77 9.46
N ALA A 105 30.85 -11.69 8.56
CA ALA A 105 29.65 -10.87 8.69
C ALA A 105 28.37 -11.73 8.81
N GLU A 106 28.45 -12.83 9.54
CA GLU A 106 27.40 -13.86 9.67
C GLU A 106 26.18 -13.40 10.49
N SER A 107 26.14 -12.14 10.93
CA SER A 107 24.97 -11.54 11.59
C SER A 107 23.98 -10.93 10.59
N ILE A 108 24.40 -10.70 9.33
CA ILE A 108 23.60 -9.95 8.35
C ILE A 108 22.35 -10.76 8.01
N SER A 109 21.21 -10.19 8.38
CA SER A 109 19.87 -10.76 8.14
C SER A 109 19.16 -10.18 6.92
N MET A 110 19.53 -8.96 6.50
CA MET A 110 19.06 -8.30 5.29
C MET A 110 20.23 -7.69 4.53
N LEU A 111 20.31 -7.94 3.23
CA LEU A 111 21.27 -7.32 2.31
C LEU A 111 20.54 -6.73 1.11
N HIS A 112 20.58 -5.40 0.99
CA HIS A 112 20.02 -4.68 -0.16
C HIS A 112 21.10 -3.97 -0.97
N LEU A 113 21.13 -4.27 -2.26
CA LEU A 113 21.98 -3.65 -3.27
C LEU A 113 21.10 -2.80 -4.20
N ILE A 114 21.18 -1.48 -4.07
CA ILE A 114 20.23 -0.56 -4.70
C ILE A 114 20.98 0.39 -5.63
N GLU A 115 20.55 0.51 -6.88
CA GLU A 115 21.12 1.46 -7.85
C GLU A 115 22.64 1.32 -7.97
N ASN A 116 23.10 0.08 -8.11
CA ASN A 116 24.48 -0.24 -8.40
C ASN A 116 24.63 -0.75 -9.84
N ASN A 117 25.84 -0.64 -10.39
CA ASN A 117 26.15 -1.09 -11.74
C ASN A 117 26.89 -2.43 -11.72
N LEU A 118 26.28 -3.47 -11.13
CA LEU A 118 26.92 -4.80 -11.10
C LEU A 118 27.07 -5.33 -12.54
N GLU A 119 28.29 -5.74 -12.85
CA GLU A 119 28.74 -6.35 -14.10
C GLU A 119 29.24 -7.79 -13.87
N GLU A 120 29.58 -8.15 -12.63
CA GLU A 120 30.10 -9.47 -12.27
C GLU A 120 29.62 -9.93 -10.88
N VAL A 121 29.47 -11.25 -10.72
CA VAL A 121 29.20 -11.93 -9.44
C VAL A 121 30.14 -13.13 -9.38
N GLU A 122 31.07 -13.10 -8.42
CA GLU A 122 32.00 -14.21 -8.20
C GLU A 122 31.28 -15.38 -7.49
N PRO A 123 31.58 -16.63 -7.85
CA PRO A 123 31.03 -17.80 -7.17
C PRO A 123 31.39 -17.84 -5.67
N GLY A 124 30.38 -18.05 -4.83
CA GLY A 124 30.52 -18.06 -3.38
C GLY A 124 30.60 -16.66 -2.75
N SER A 125 30.25 -15.61 -3.48
CA SER A 125 30.19 -14.23 -2.96
C SER A 125 29.21 -14.07 -1.82
N LEU A 126 28.13 -14.86 -1.76
CA LEU A 126 27.16 -14.83 -0.64
C LEU A 126 27.32 -15.99 0.36
N LYS A 127 28.35 -16.85 0.20
CA LYS A 127 28.53 -18.06 1.02
C LYS A 127 28.61 -17.78 2.52
N ALA A 128 29.26 -16.69 2.92
CA ALA A 128 29.39 -16.32 4.34
C ALA A 128 28.03 -16.06 5.01
N LEU A 129 27.01 -15.69 4.22
CA LEU A 129 25.68 -15.31 4.71
C LEU A 129 24.65 -16.47 4.68
N HIS A 130 25.10 -17.69 4.38
CA HIS A 130 24.24 -18.84 4.10
C HIS A 130 23.22 -19.21 5.19
N GLU A 131 23.58 -19.06 6.47
CA GLU A 131 22.68 -19.33 7.61
C GLU A 131 21.94 -18.07 8.08
N SER A 132 22.48 -16.87 7.83
CA SER A 132 21.99 -15.64 8.45
C SER A 132 21.00 -14.88 7.59
N LEU A 133 21.16 -14.92 6.26
CA LEU A 133 20.44 -14.03 5.36
C LEU A 133 18.99 -14.47 5.18
N THR A 134 18.07 -13.60 5.59
CA THR A 134 16.63 -13.82 5.47
C THR A 134 15.98 -12.99 4.38
N GLU A 135 16.58 -11.85 4.04
CA GLU A 135 16.11 -10.93 3.00
C GLU A 135 17.25 -10.51 2.08
N PHE A 136 17.05 -10.71 0.77
CA PHE A 136 17.95 -10.20 -0.26
C PHE A 136 17.19 -9.30 -1.23
N GLY A 137 17.78 -8.15 -1.52
CA GLY A 137 17.19 -7.16 -2.40
C GLY A 137 18.18 -6.66 -3.43
N LEU A 138 17.74 -6.66 -4.69
CA LEU A 138 18.44 -6.04 -5.81
C LEU A 138 17.50 -5.05 -6.48
N THR A 139 18.00 -3.84 -6.77
CA THR A 139 17.21 -2.83 -7.47
C THR A 139 18.06 -2.03 -8.44
N ASN A 140 17.55 -1.83 -9.67
CA ASN A 140 18.21 -1.04 -10.71
C ASN A 140 19.66 -1.51 -10.98
N THR A 141 19.77 -2.76 -11.44
CA THR A 141 21.03 -3.44 -11.77
C THR A 141 20.92 -4.12 -13.13
N ASN A 142 22.05 -4.53 -13.71
CA ASN A 142 22.12 -5.26 -14.97
C ASN A 142 21.42 -6.64 -14.89
N ILE A 143 20.41 -6.84 -15.74
CA ILE A 143 19.64 -8.09 -15.84
C ILE A 143 20.49 -9.31 -16.23
N SER A 144 21.60 -9.12 -16.94
CA SER A 144 22.45 -10.21 -17.42
C SER A 144 23.06 -11.07 -16.30
N LEU A 145 23.03 -10.58 -15.06
CA LEU A 145 23.57 -11.26 -13.89
C LEU A 145 22.56 -12.10 -13.12
N LEU A 146 21.27 -12.08 -13.50
CA LEU A 146 20.22 -12.72 -12.71
C LEU A 146 20.48 -14.21 -12.49
N ASN A 147 21.00 -14.92 -13.49
CA ASN A 147 21.31 -16.34 -13.39
C ASN A 147 22.52 -16.61 -12.49
N LYS A 148 23.54 -15.72 -12.52
CA LYS A 148 24.68 -15.80 -11.60
C LYS A 148 24.24 -15.56 -10.15
N ILE A 149 23.36 -14.59 -9.93
CA ILE A 149 22.80 -14.29 -8.61
C ILE A 149 21.95 -15.47 -8.11
N ASN A 150 21.11 -16.07 -8.96
CA ASN A 150 20.29 -17.22 -8.58
C ASN A 150 21.16 -18.36 -8.02
N ILE A 151 22.30 -18.68 -8.65
CA ILE A 151 23.25 -19.70 -8.16
C ILE A 151 23.71 -19.43 -6.72
N GLU A 152 23.97 -18.17 -6.37
CA GLU A 152 24.36 -17.78 -5.02
C GLU A 152 23.18 -17.89 -4.03
N LEU A 153 21.99 -17.45 -4.44
CA LEU A 153 20.79 -17.46 -3.59
C LEU A 153 20.35 -18.88 -3.20
N ARG A 154 20.59 -19.88 -4.04
CA ARG A 154 20.29 -21.31 -3.76
C ARG A 154 20.99 -21.84 -2.52
N GLN A 155 22.11 -21.24 -2.13
CA GLN A 155 22.89 -21.68 -0.98
C GLN A 155 22.38 -21.10 0.34
N LEU A 156 21.45 -20.13 0.28
CA LEU A 156 20.91 -19.42 1.44
C LEU A 156 19.73 -20.19 2.04
N LYS A 157 19.98 -20.91 3.14
CA LYS A 157 18.99 -21.82 3.74
C LYS A 157 17.79 -21.10 4.34
N ASN A 158 18.00 -19.86 4.79
CA ASN A 158 16.99 -19.09 5.53
C ASN A 158 16.41 -17.92 4.74
N LEU A 159 16.65 -17.83 3.43
CA LEU A 159 16.13 -16.76 2.58
C LEU A 159 14.60 -16.86 2.46
N ARG A 160 13.89 -15.92 3.07
CA ARG A 160 12.42 -15.85 3.10
C ARG A 160 11.87 -14.79 2.17
N THR A 161 12.61 -13.70 2.01
CA THR A 161 12.20 -12.52 1.24
C THR A 161 13.19 -12.24 0.14
N LEU A 162 12.70 -12.18 -1.10
CA LEU A 162 13.50 -11.81 -2.25
C LEU A 162 12.85 -10.63 -2.99
N LYS A 163 13.62 -9.58 -3.21
CA LYS A 163 13.18 -8.37 -3.92
C LYS A 163 14.06 -8.13 -5.13
N LEU A 164 13.51 -8.31 -6.34
CA LEU A 164 14.19 -8.13 -7.61
C LEU A 164 13.47 -7.03 -8.40
N ASN A 165 13.55 -5.80 -7.89
CA ASN A 165 12.71 -4.71 -8.36
C ASN A 165 13.45 -3.85 -9.39
N ASN A 166 12.74 -3.32 -10.39
CA ASN A 166 13.35 -2.39 -11.36
C ASN A 166 14.66 -2.90 -11.99
N LEU A 167 14.73 -4.18 -12.32
CA LEU A 167 15.82 -4.79 -13.08
C LEU A 167 15.52 -4.82 -14.59
N ARG A 168 14.41 -4.19 -15.00
CA ARG A 168 13.89 -4.17 -16.37
C ARG A 168 13.60 -5.57 -16.92
N LEU A 169 13.24 -6.52 -16.05
CA LEU A 169 12.87 -7.89 -16.44
C LEU A 169 11.65 -7.87 -17.36
N ASP A 170 11.80 -8.34 -18.58
CA ASP A 170 10.70 -8.58 -19.53
C ASP A 170 10.14 -10.01 -19.40
N LYS A 171 10.99 -10.96 -18.98
CA LYS A 171 10.64 -12.34 -18.65
C LYS A 171 11.22 -12.75 -17.30
N PHE A 172 10.63 -13.78 -16.70
CA PHE A 172 11.16 -14.44 -15.51
C PHE A 172 11.14 -15.94 -15.78
N GLU A 173 12.33 -16.56 -15.78
CA GLU A 173 12.51 -17.94 -16.23
C GLU A 173 11.66 -18.92 -15.40
N PRO A 174 11.11 -19.99 -16.01
CA PRO A 174 10.46 -21.06 -15.28
C PRO A 174 11.36 -21.66 -14.20
N ASN A 175 10.77 -22.12 -13.09
CA ASN A 175 11.46 -22.78 -11.98
C ASN A 175 12.54 -21.93 -11.29
N TRP A 176 12.64 -20.63 -11.60
CA TRP A 176 13.65 -19.74 -11.02
C TRP A 176 13.59 -19.73 -9.49
N THR A 177 12.38 -19.84 -8.93
CA THR A 177 12.11 -19.87 -7.48
C THR A 177 12.02 -21.27 -6.87
N GLU A 178 12.00 -22.33 -7.68
CA GLU A 178 11.77 -23.71 -7.19
C GLU A 178 12.87 -24.17 -6.24
N SER A 179 14.12 -23.82 -6.57
CA SER A 179 15.31 -24.11 -5.76
C SER A 179 15.47 -23.26 -4.49
N LEU A 180 14.60 -22.26 -4.28
CA LEU A 180 14.65 -21.38 -3.10
C LEU A 180 13.67 -21.89 -2.04
N GLU A 181 14.06 -22.96 -1.34
CA GLU A 181 13.14 -23.79 -0.55
C GLU A 181 12.39 -23.06 0.57
N SER A 182 13.01 -22.02 1.15
CA SER A 182 12.49 -21.22 2.26
C SER A 182 11.80 -19.93 1.81
N LEU A 183 11.75 -19.67 0.51
CA LEU A 183 11.22 -18.43 -0.03
C LEU A 183 9.69 -18.35 0.16
N SER A 184 9.24 -17.26 0.76
CA SER A 184 7.82 -17.03 1.06
C SER A 184 7.30 -15.71 0.49
N TYR A 185 8.17 -14.72 0.31
CA TYR A 185 7.85 -13.43 -0.28
C TYR A 185 8.72 -13.15 -1.50
N LEU A 186 8.08 -12.89 -2.63
CA LEU A 186 8.76 -12.48 -3.87
C LEU A 186 8.21 -11.13 -4.34
N SER A 187 9.11 -10.17 -4.56
CA SER A 187 8.78 -8.91 -5.22
C SER A 187 9.54 -8.81 -6.53
N LEU A 188 8.78 -8.65 -7.61
CA LEU A 188 9.24 -8.37 -8.97
C LEU A 188 8.66 -7.01 -9.44
N ALA A 189 8.42 -6.11 -8.49
CA ALA A 189 7.78 -4.83 -8.76
C ALA A 189 8.64 -3.91 -9.64
N SER A 190 7.99 -3.03 -10.40
CA SER A 190 8.66 -2.05 -11.26
C SER A 190 9.54 -2.66 -12.34
N ASN A 191 9.24 -3.87 -12.81
CA ASN A 191 9.91 -4.48 -13.97
C ASN A 191 9.11 -4.23 -15.26
N ARG A 192 9.32 -5.05 -16.29
CA ARG A 192 8.68 -4.97 -17.60
C ARG A 192 7.92 -6.26 -17.93
N LEU A 193 7.51 -7.01 -16.92
CA LEU A 193 6.87 -8.32 -17.09
C LEU A 193 5.49 -8.12 -17.72
N SER A 194 5.25 -8.76 -18.86
CA SER A 194 3.95 -8.71 -19.56
C SER A 194 3.31 -10.09 -19.67
N LEU A 195 4.14 -11.08 -19.98
CA LEU A 195 3.79 -12.50 -20.06
C LEU A 195 4.60 -13.25 -19.00
N LEU A 196 3.92 -14.13 -18.28
CA LEU A 196 4.53 -15.05 -17.34
C LEU A 196 4.30 -16.46 -17.87
N ASP A 197 5.37 -17.23 -17.97
CA ASP A 197 5.30 -18.64 -18.33
C ASP A 197 4.59 -19.44 -17.23
N SER A 198 4.18 -20.67 -17.54
CA SER A 198 3.53 -21.54 -16.55
C SER A 198 4.54 -22.01 -15.49
N ASN A 199 4.08 -22.16 -14.24
CA ASN A 199 4.87 -22.68 -13.11
C ASN A 199 6.17 -21.90 -12.81
N VAL A 200 6.15 -20.58 -13.03
CA VAL A 200 7.28 -19.70 -12.73
C VAL A 200 7.44 -19.46 -11.21
N PHE A 201 6.32 -19.43 -10.49
CA PHE A 201 6.27 -19.17 -9.05
C PHE A 201 6.04 -20.45 -8.26
N SER A 202 6.92 -20.69 -7.28
CA SER A 202 6.79 -21.81 -6.35
C SER A 202 5.45 -21.77 -5.62
N SER A 203 4.82 -22.94 -5.48
CA SER A 203 3.62 -23.16 -4.66
C SER A 203 3.80 -22.86 -3.17
N LYS A 204 5.04 -22.67 -2.68
CA LYS A 204 5.35 -22.27 -1.29
C LYS A 204 5.18 -20.77 -1.03
N LEU A 205 5.08 -19.95 -2.07
CA LEU A 205 5.00 -18.50 -1.93
C LEU A 205 3.70 -18.09 -1.23
N ILE A 206 3.86 -17.24 -0.22
CA ILE A 206 2.77 -16.65 0.56
C ILE A 206 2.39 -15.28 -0.02
N SER A 207 3.35 -14.56 -0.58
CA SER A 207 3.14 -13.22 -1.11
C SER A 207 3.91 -12.99 -2.41
N ILE A 208 3.22 -12.42 -3.40
CA ILE A 208 3.79 -12.03 -4.69
C ILE A 208 3.46 -10.56 -4.97
N ASP A 209 4.50 -9.75 -5.18
CA ASP A 209 4.36 -8.37 -5.65
C ASP A 209 4.84 -8.22 -7.10
N LEU A 210 3.87 -8.01 -8.00
CA LEU A 210 4.04 -7.74 -9.42
C LEU A 210 3.59 -6.31 -9.78
N SER A 211 3.52 -5.41 -8.80
CA SER A 211 3.10 -4.03 -9.04
C SER A 211 4.01 -3.30 -10.03
N GLN A 212 3.47 -2.37 -10.82
CA GLN A 212 4.23 -1.57 -11.78
C GLN A 212 4.95 -2.43 -12.84
N ASN A 213 4.24 -3.41 -13.38
CA ASN A 213 4.67 -4.19 -14.54
C ASN A 213 3.72 -3.91 -15.73
N PHE A 214 3.79 -4.75 -16.77
CA PHE A 214 2.94 -4.66 -17.96
C PHE A 214 1.98 -5.85 -18.07
N VAL A 215 1.59 -6.44 -16.93
CA VAL A 215 0.66 -7.58 -16.92
C VAL A 215 -0.70 -7.12 -17.42
N SER A 216 -1.20 -7.77 -18.47
CA SER A 216 -2.52 -7.46 -19.06
C SER A 216 -3.49 -8.64 -19.05
N ASN A 217 -2.97 -9.88 -19.00
CA ASN A 217 -3.73 -11.12 -19.00
C ASN A 217 -3.52 -11.90 -17.69
N VAL A 218 -4.54 -11.91 -16.83
CA VAL A 218 -4.49 -12.59 -15.53
C VAL A 218 -4.52 -14.12 -15.65
N THR A 219 -5.03 -14.68 -16.75
CA THR A 219 -5.01 -16.13 -16.97
C THR A 219 -3.58 -16.67 -17.03
N ASN A 220 -2.67 -15.94 -17.68
CA ASN A 220 -1.26 -16.32 -17.76
C ASN A 220 -0.57 -16.23 -16.38
N LEU A 221 -0.95 -15.24 -15.57
CA LEU A 221 -0.49 -15.15 -14.18
C LEU A 221 -0.99 -16.36 -13.35
N LEU A 222 -2.25 -16.75 -13.51
CA LEU A 222 -2.80 -17.90 -12.79
C LEU A 222 -2.18 -19.24 -13.22
N SER A 223 -1.65 -19.34 -14.44
CA SER A 223 -0.82 -20.49 -14.85
C SER A 223 0.61 -20.41 -14.31
N ALA A 224 1.12 -19.21 -14.04
CA ALA A 224 2.45 -19.01 -13.47
C ALA A 224 2.52 -19.38 -11.97
N ILE A 225 1.38 -19.31 -11.27
CA ILE A 225 1.25 -19.67 -9.85
C ILE A 225 0.83 -21.15 -9.77
N GLU A 226 1.73 -22.03 -9.34
CA GLU A 226 1.43 -23.44 -9.13
C GLU A 226 0.47 -23.63 -7.94
N SER A 227 -0.69 -24.27 -8.16
CA SER A 227 -1.81 -24.50 -7.20
C SER A 227 -2.46 -23.23 -6.61
N GLY A 228 -1.68 -22.25 -6.16
CA GLY A 228 -2.15 -21.01 -5.55
C GLY A 228 -2.65 -21.17 -4.11
N GLU A 229 -2.56 -22.37 -3.54
CA GLU A 229 -3.13 -22.68 -2.22
C GLU A 229 -2.44 -21.98 -1.05
N ASN A 230 -1.14 -21.68 -1.11
CA ASN A 230 -0.47 -20.98 0.00
C ASN A 230 -0.51 -19.45 -0.12
N LEU A 231 -0.93 -18.93 -1.28
CA LEU A 231 -0.83 -17.51 -1.57
C LEU A 231 -1.88 -16.73 -0.78
N LYS A 232 -1.41 -15.84 0.10
CA LYS A 232 -2.21 -14.95 0.92
C LYS A 232 -2.24 -13.52 0.40
N GLU A 233 -1.19 -13.09 -0.30
CA GLU A 233 -1.06 -11.72 -0.77
C GLU A 233 -0.66 -11.67 -2.25
N LEU A 234 -1.46 -10.94 -3.04
CA LEU A 234 -1.18 -10.70 -4.45
C LEU A 234 -1.32 -9.21 -4.76
N LYS A 235 -0.21 -8.60 -5.18
CA LYS A 235 -0.15 -7.19 -5.57
C LYS A 235 0.08 -7.07 -7.08
N LEU A 236 -0.89 -6.46 -7.75
CA LEU A 236 -0.92 -6.21 -9.20
C LEU A 236 -1.18 -4.73 -9.50
N LYS A 237 -0.90 -3.85 -8.54
CA LYS A 237 -1.12 -2.41 -8.68
C LYS A 237 -0.34 -1.83 -9.85
N LYS A 238 -0.93 -0.88 -10.59
CA LYS A 238 -0.28 -0.20 -11.73
C LYS A 238 0.22 -1.20 -12.80
N ASN A 239 -0.66 -2.08 -13.24
CA ASN A 239 -0.46 -2.94 -14.41
C ASN A 239 -1.41 -2.50 -15.55
N GLN A 240 -1.57 -3.32 -16.58
CA GLN A 240 -2.41 -3.04 -17.76
C GLN A 240 -3.60 -4.00 -17.86
N ILE A 241 -4.11 -4.46 -16.71
CA ILE A 241 -5.18 -5.47 -16.66
C ILE A 241 -6.49 -4.82 -17.10
N LYS A 242 -7.06 -5.29 -18.21
CA LYS A 242 -8.37 -4.86 -18.73
C LYS A 242 -9.47 -5.87 -18.39
N ASN A 243 -9.18 -7.14 -18.65
CA ASN A 243 -10.09 -8.25 -18.43
C ASN A 243 -9.55 -9.11 -17.29
N LEU A 244 -10.27 -9.13 -16.18
CA LEU A 244 -9.99 -10.03 -15.08
C LEU A 244 -10.68 -11.37 -15.35
N THR A 245 -9.98 -12.47 -15.11
CA THR A 245 -10.54 -13.83 -15.12
C THR A 245 -10.76 -14.33 -13.69
N SER A 246 -11.49 -15.43 -13.53
CA SER A 246 -11.86 -15.94 -12.19
C SER A 246 -10.61 -16.22 -11.36
N LEU A 247 -10.53 -15.60 -10.18
CA LEU A 247 -9.42 -15.81 -9.24
C LEU A 247 -9.67 -16.96 -8.27
N SER A 248 -10.67 -17.81 -8.54
CA SER A 248 -11.16 -18.86 -7.64
C SER A 248 -10.14 -19.93 -7.22
N LYS A 249 -8.98 -19.99 -7.89
CA LYS A 249 -7.85 -20.85 -7.48
C LYS A 249 -7.12 -20.32 -6.24
N LEU A 250 -7.15 -19.01 -6.01
CA LEU A 250 -6.45 -18.33 -4.91
C LEU A 250 -7.30 -18.32 -3.64
N SER A 251 -7.84 -19.47 -3.23
CA SER A 251 -8.86 -19.57 -2.16
C SER A 251 -8.38 -19.11 -0.77
N ASN A 252 -7.07 -19.08 -0.54
CA ASN A 252 -6.46 -18.60 0.70
C ASN A 252 -6.01 -17.14 0.66
N LEU A 253 -6.34 -16.41 -0.41
CA LEU A 253 -5.96 -15.01 -0.56
C LEU A 253 -6.65 -14.14 0.50
N GLU A 254 -5.85 -13.38 1.23
CA GLU A 254 -6.26 -12.45 2.29
C GLU A 254 -6.15 -10.99 1.82
N TYR A 255 -5.21 -10.69 0.91
CA TYR A 255 -4.96 -9.34 0.38
C TYR A 255 -4.82 -9.37 -1.15
N LEU A 256 -5.60 -8.52 -1.84
CA LEU A 256 -5.55 -8.33 -3.28
C LEU A 256 -5.53 -6.85 -3.66
N ASP A 257 -4.46 -6.41 -4.32
CA ASP A 257 -4.34 -5.04 -4.85
C ASP A 257 -4.33 -5.04 -6.38
N LEU A 258 -5.43 -4.60 -6.97
CA LEU A 258 -5.66 -4.42 -8.41
C LEU A 258 -5.74 -2.92 -8.77
N SER A 259 -5.29 -2.03 -7.90
CA SER A 259 -5.41 -0.59 -8.08
C SER A 259 -4.66 -0.09 -9.31
N SER A 260 -5.14 1.00 -9.93
CA SER A 260 -4.47 1.64 -11.07
C SER A 260 -4.27 0.69 -12.26
N ASN A 261 -5.28 -0.12 -12.57
CA ASN A 261 -5.35 -0.93 -13.78
C ASN A 261 -6.42 -0.34 -14.74
N GLU A 262 -6.79 -1.10 -15.77
CA GLU A 262 -7.78 -0.68 -16.77
C GLU A 262 -9.06 -1.54 -16.71
N ILE A 263 -9.37 -2.11 -15.54
CA ILE A 263 -10.48 -3.04 -15.37
C ILE A 263 -11.80 -2.29 -15.53
N SER A 264 -12.64 -2.72 -16.47
CA SER A 264 -13.95 -2.09 -16.72
C SER A 264 -15.13 -2.97 -16.35
N ILE A 265 -14.95 -4.30 -16.36
CA ILE A 265 -16.00 -5.29 -16.11
C ILE A 265 -15.57 -6.23 -14.98
N LEU A 266 -16.42 -6.38 -13.97
CA LEU A 266 -16.30 -7.37 -12.91
C LEU A 266 -17.53 -8.28 -12.96
N SER A 267 -17.36 -9.50 -13.43
CA SER A 267 -18.45 -10.47 -13.53
C SER A 267 -18.77 -11.12 -12.16
N LYS A 268 -20.01 -11.61 -11.99
CA LYS A 268 -20.51 -12.16 -10.70
C LYS A 268 -19.59 -13.19 -10.01
N ASN A 269 -18.81 -13.95 -10.78
CA ASN A 269 -17.99 -15.04 -10.26
C ASN A 269 -16.50 -14.69 -10.13
N MET A 270 -16.12 -13.42 -10.35
CA MET A 270 -14.72 -13.03 -10.44
C MET A 270 -13.91 -13.32 -9.17
N PHE A 271 -14.54 -13.11 -8.02
CA PHE A 271 -13.97 -13.31 -6.69
C PHE A 271 -14.56 -14.54 -5.97
N ARG A 272 -15.18 -15.45 -6.73
CA ARG A 272 -15.73 -16.69 -6.18
C ARG A 272 -14.65 -17.48 -5.45
N ASN A 273 -14.97 -18.08 -4.31
CA ASN A 273 -14.07 -18.81 -3.41
C ASN A 273 -13.03 -17.97 -2.66
N LEU A 274 -12.94 -16.64 -2.86
CA LEU A 274 -12.03 -15.78 -2.09
C LEU A 274 -12.60 -15.46 -0.69
N THR A 275 -12.99 -16.50 0.05
CA THR A 275 -13.74 -16.38 1.31
C THR A 275 -12.91 -15.78 2.46
N LYS A 276 -11.57 -15.90 2.38
CA LYS A 276 -10.61 -15.36 3.36
C LYS A 276 -10.16 -13.92 3.06
N LEU A 277 -10.64 -13.32 1.97
CA LEU A 277 -10.18 -12.00 1.56
C LEU A 277 -10.60 -10.94 2.59
N THR A 278 -9.62 -10.20 3.10
CA THR A 278 -9.81 -9.12 4.09
C THR A 278 -9.62 -7.75 3.47
N HIS A 279 -8.76 -7.63 2.45
CA HIS A 279 -8.45 -6.38 1.76
C HIS A 279 -8.58 -6.54 0.25
N LEU A 280 -9.46 -5.74 -0.37
CA LEU A 280 -9.64 -5.68 -1.82
C LEU A 280 -9.51 -4.25 -2.32
N TYR A 281 -8.45 -3.96 -3.06
CA TYR A 281 -8.22 -2.64 -3.63
C TYR A 281 -8.43 -2.66 -5.14
N LEU A 282 -9.39 -1.85 -5.59
CA LEU A 282 -9.78 -1.65 -6.98
C LEU A 282 -9.72 -0.17 -7.36
N THR A 283 -9.05 0.65 -6.56
CA THR A 283 -8.89 2.09 -6.74
C THR A 283 -8.37 2.45 -8.14
N SER A 284 -8.88 3.51 -8.75
CA SER A 284 -8.41 4.02 -10.04
C SER A 284 -8.43 2.97 -11.16
N ASN A 285 -9.57 2.31 -11.33
CA ASN A 285 -9.86 1.45 -12.48
C ASN A 285 -10.93 2.12 -13.38
N ARG A 286 -11.51 1.37 -14.32
CA ARG A 286 -12.55 1.84 -15.24
C ARG A 286 -13.93 1.22 -14.95
N ILE A 287 -14.16 0.79 -13.72
CA ILE A 287 -15.34 0.00 -13.36
C ILE A 287 -16.57 0.91 -13.37
N LYS A 288 -17.59 0.53 -14.13
CA LYS A 288 -18.86 1.29 -14.25
C LYS A 288 -20.02 0.64 -13.51
N ASN A 289 -20.14 -0.67 -13.67
CA ASN A 289 -21.23 -1.48 -13.11
C ASN A 289 -20.64 -2.59 -12.26
N LEU A 290 -21.33 -2.89 -11.15
CA LEU A 290 -21.01 -3.99 -10.26
C LEU A 290 -22.21 -4.94 -10.25
N ASP A 291 -21.94 -6.24 -10.37
CA ASP A 291 -22.95 -7.26 -10.17
C ASP A 291 -23.39 -7.29 -8.68
N GLN A 292 -24.69 -7.47 -8.43
CA GLN A 292 -25.25 -7.48 -7.06
C GLN A 292 -24.72 -8.62 -6.19
N ASN A 293 -24.19 -9.68 -6.79
CA ASN A 293 -23.65 -10.85 -6.09
C ASN A 293 -22.13 -10.93 -6.12
N LEU A 294 -21.45 -9.91 -6.67
CA LEU A 294 -20.00 -9.92 -6.88
C LEU A 294 -19.20 -10.20 -5.59
N PHE A 295 -19.70 -9.74 -4.45
CA PHE A 295 -19.02 -9.82 -3.17
C PHE A 295 -19.69 -10.77 -2.16
N LEU A 296 -20.65 -11.58 -2.60
CA LEU A 296 -21.54 -12.36 -1.73
C LEU A 296 -20.79 -13.27 -0.73
N GLU A 297 -19.68 -13.87 -1.16
CA GLU A 297 -18.93 -14.87 -0.40
C GLU A 297 -17.84 -14.29 0.54
N MET A 298 -17.47 -13.02 0.39
CA MET A 298 -16.34 -12.40 1.11
C MET A 298 -16.74 -11.88 2.49
N LYS A 299 -17.19 -12.79 3.36
CA LYS A 299 -17.72 -12.47 4.70
C LYS A 299 -16.68 -11.83 5.62
N ASP A 300 -15.40 -12.12 5.39
CA ASP A 300 -14.27 -11.60 6.15
C ASP A 300 -13.70 -10.28 5.61
N LEU A 301 -14.26 -9.71 4.54
CA LEU A 301 -13.76 -8.48 3.95
C LEU A 301 -13.87 -7.31 4.93
N MET A 302 -12.74 -6.65 5.20
CA MET A 302 -12.61 -5.54 6.13
C MET A 302 -12.44 -4.21 5.39
N VAL A 303 -11.76 -4.20 4.26
CA VAL A 303 -11.47 -3.00 3.47
C VAL A 303 -11.81 -3.24 2.01
N LEU A 304 -12.70 -2.39 1.47
CA LEU A 304 -13.05 -2.35 0.06
C LEU A 304 -12.83 -0.93 -0.48
N LEU A 305 -11.83 -0.78 -1.35
CA LEU A 305 -11.52 0.49 -2.01
C LEU A 305 -11.93 0.42 -3.48
N LEU A 306 -12.95 1.19 -3.84
CA LEU A 306 -13.48 1.32 -5.20
C LEU A 306 -13.37 2.75 -5.73
N ASN A 307 -12.66 3.61 -5.02
CA ASN A 307 -12.55 5.03 -5.35
C ASN A 307 -11.87 5.29 -6.69
N ASN A 308 -12.18 6.45 -7.28
CA ASN A 308 -11.72 6.88 -8.60
C ASN A 308 -12.05 5.85 -9.71
N ASN A 309 -13.23 5.25 -9.62
CA ASN A 309 -13.85 4.49 -10.71
C ASN A 309 -15.00 5.30 -11.36
N PHE A 310 -15.72 4.67 -12.28
CA PHE A 310 -16.86 5.24 -13.00
C PHE A 310 -18.19 4.65 -12.51
N LEU A 311 -18.25 4.27 -11.24
CA LEU A 311 -19.41 3.60 -10.64
C LEU A 311 -20.66 4.47 -10.75
N VAL A 312 -21.72 3.92 -11.35
CA VAL A 312 -23.03 4.59 -11.42
C VAL A 312 -23.90 4.24 -10.21
N ASN A 313 -23.70 3.06 -9.63
CA ASN A 313 -24.44 2.53 -8.49
C ASN A 313 -23.48 2.04 -7.40
N HIS A 314 -23.94 2.06 -6.15
CA HIS A 314 -23.20 1.51 -5.02
C HIS A 314 -23.10 -0.03 -5.07
N PRO A 315 -22.06 -0.63 -4.46
CA PRO A 315 -21.98 -2.07 -4.31
C PRO A 315 -23.05 -2.60 -3.35
N ASN A 316 -23.50 -3.84 -3.55
CA ASN A 316 -24.25 -4.58 -2.53
C ASN A 316 -23.27 -5.09 -1.47
N ILE A 317 -23.39 -4.59 -0.25
CA ILE A 317 -22.53 -4.95 0.87
C ILE A 317 -23.23 -5.75 1.98
N SER A 318 -24.46 -6.20 1.73
CA SER A 318 -25.33 -6.81 2.74
C SER A 318 -24.74 -8.04 3.46
N THR A 319 -23.82 -8.75 2.81
CA THR A 319 -23.13 -9.94 3.32
C THR A 319 -21.72 -9.68 3.85
N LEU A 320 -21.20 -8.46 3.70
CA LEU A 320 -19.84 -8.06 4.11
C LEU A 320 -19.82 -7.72 5.61
N MET A 321 -20.01 -8.74 6.45
CA MET A 321 -20.23 -8.62 7.89
C MET A 321 -19.04 -8.01 8.64
N ARG A 322 -17.81 -8.12 8.13
CA ARG A 322 -16.62 -7.55 8.78
C ARG A 322 -16.15 -6.24 8.17
N LEU A 323 -16.91 -5.66 7.23
CA LEU A 323 -16.49 -4.47 6.49
C LEU A 323 -16.37 -3.26 7.42
N LYS A 324 -15.17 -2.70 7.51
CA LYS A 324 -14.87 -1.52 8.32
C LYS A 324 -14.71 -0.27 7.46
N ILE A 325 -14.09 -0.40 6.29
CA ILE A 325 -13.78 0.72 5.42
C ILE A 325 -14.35 0.46 4.03
N LEU A 326 -15.17 1.39 3.56
CA LEU A 326 -15.68 1.44 2.19
C LEU A 326 -15.36 2.80 1.59
N ASP A 327 -14.62 2.81 0.49
CA ASP A 327 -14.30 4.03 -0.24
C ASP A 327 -14.90 3.99 -1.65
N LEU A 328 -15.90 4.84 -1.87
CA LEU A 328 -16.58 5.05 -3.15
C LEU A 328 -16.33 6.48 -3.68
N SER A 329 -15.38 7.21 -3.11
CA SER A 329 -15.07 8.57 -3.55
C SER A 329 -14.65 8.58 -5.03
N SER A 330 -15.03 9.59 -5.79
CA SER A 330 -14.64 9.65 -7.20
C SER A 330 -14.38 11.08 -7.63
N GLN A 331 -13.21 11.36 -8.17
CA GLN A 331 -12.94 12.66 -8.78
C GLN A 331 -13.79 12.96 -10.03
N HIS A 332 -14.49 11.95 -10.56
CA HIS A 332 -15.29 12.06 -11.78
C HIS A 332 -16.79 12.30 -11.54
N GLY A 333 -17.26 12.33 -10.28
CA GLY A 333 -18.68 12.63 -10.01
C GLY A 333 -19.68 11.54 -10.40
N ASN A 334 -19.23 10.34 -10.81
CA ASN A 334 -20.09 9.39 -11.54
C ASN A 334 -21.13 8.64 -10.69
N LEU A 335 -21.00 8.61 -9.36
CA LEU A 335 -21.94 7.88 -8.50
C LEU A 335 -23.24 8.67 -8.37
N VAL A 336 -24.19 8.39 -9.27
CA VAL A 336 -25.44 9.15 -9.38
C VAL A 336 -26.43 8.79 -8.29
N LYS A 337 -26.41 7.53 -7.80
CA LYS A 337 -27.50 7.01 -6.97
C LYS A 337 -27.02 6.14 -5.81
N ILE A 338 -27.52 6.47 -4.62
CA ILE A 338 -27.54 5.56 -3.47
C ILE A 338 -28.99 5.12 -3.26
N GLY A 339 -29.23 3.80 -3.34
CA GLY A 339 -30.57 3.24 -3.23
C GLY A 339 -31.01 2.97 -1.80
N GLU A 340 -32.28 2.61 -1.61
CA GLU A 340 -32.81 2.32 -0.27
C GLU A 340 -32.00 1.23 0.45
N TYR A 341 -31.66 1.46 1.72
CA TYR A 341 -30.93 0.54 2.58
C TYR A 341 -29.56 0.11 2.02
N ALA A 342 -28.91 0.96 1.22
CA ALA A 342 -27.67 0.67 0.49
C ALA A 342 -26.55 0.11 1.37
N PHE A 343 -26.49 0.55 2.63
CA PHE A 343 -25.45 0.19 3.58
C PHE A 343 -25.94 -0.73 4.71
N GLU A 344 -27.18 -1.25 4.58
CA GLU A 344 -27.72 -2.24 5.51
C GLU A 344 -26.94 -3.55 5.42
N ARG A 345 -26.67 -4.15 6.59
CA ARG A 345 -26.05 -5.46 6.73
C ARG A 345 -27.07 -6.42 7.30
N LYS A 346 -27.12 -7.65 6.78
CA LYS A 346 -28.15 -8.65 7.14
C LYS A 346 -28.14 -9.04 8.63
N TYR A 347 -27.01 -8.84 9.30
CA TYR A 347 -26.81 -9.15 10.71
C TYR A 347 -26.06 -8.01 11.40
N ASP A 348 -26.37 -7.77 12.66
CA ASP A 348 -25.88 -6.65 13.50
C ASP A 348 -24.39 -6.74 13.90
N PHE A 349 -23.62 -7.56 13.17
CA PHE A 349 -22.20 -7.71 13.40
C PHE A 349 -21.44 -6.61 12.67
N GLY A 350 -20.98 -5.61 13.43
CA GLY A 350 -19.95 -4.69 13.00
C GLY A 350 -20.44 -3.38 12.38
N ASN A 351 -19.88 -2.28 12.88
CA ASN A 351 -20.09 -0.94 12.36
C ASN A 351 -19.26 -0.72 11.09
N LEU A 352 -19.79 0.04 10.13
CA LEU A 352 -18.96 0.62 9.08
C LEU A 352 -18.15 1.75 9.72
N LEU A 353 -16.89 1.51 10.03
CA LEU A 353 -16.06 2.53 10.71
C LEU A 353 -15.86 3.76 9.85
N THR A 354 -15.70 3.59 8.54
CA THR A 354 -15.46 4.71 7.64
C THR A 354 -16.10 4.47 6.28
N LEU A 355 -16.86 5.45 5.83
CA LEU A 355 -17.50 5.52 4.52
C LEU A 355 -17.09 6.82 3.82
N TYR A 356 -16.40 6.70 2.69
CA TYR A 356 -16.05 7.83 1.83
C TYR A 356 -16.98 7.87 0.62
N LEU A 357 -17.74 8.96 0.51
CA LEU A 357 -18.63 9.30 -0.60
C LEU A 357 -18.28 10.65 -1.22
N ASN A 358 -17.20 11.29 -0.77
CA ASN A 358 -16.73 12.59 -1.23
C ASN A 358 -16.45 12.63 -2.74
N LEU A 359 -16.53 13.84 -3.31
CA LEU A 359 -16.32 14.16 -4.73
C LEU A 359 -17.36 13.57 -5.71
N ASN A 360 -18.48 13.02 -5.23
CA ASN A 360 -19.52 12.43 -6.08
C ASN A 360 -20.72 13.36 -6.33
N GLU A 361 -21.51 13.08 -7.37
CA GLU A 361 -22.78 13.78 -7.63
C GLU A 361 -23.98 12.91 -7.22
N ILE A 362 -24.25 12.82 -5.91
CA ILE A 362 -25.14 11.79 -5.37
C ILE A 362 -26.58 12.28 -5.21
N LYS A 363 -27.51 11.54 -5.82
CA LYS A 363 -28.91 11.52 -5.43
C LYS A 363 -29.18 10.36 -4.48
N PHE A 364 -29.62 10.66 -3.26
CA PHE A 364 -30.02 9.68 -2.27
C PHE A 364 -31.50 9.34 -2.45
N GLU A 365 -31.83 8.05 -2.50
CA GLU A 365 -33.22 7.59 -2.35
C GLU A 365 -33.65 7.62 -0.89
N PRO A 366 -34.97 7.65 -0.61
CA PRO A 366 -35.47 7.49 0.73
C PRO A 366 -34.89 6.24 1.40
N LYS A 367 -34.53 6.36 2.67
CA LYS A 367 -33.94 5.32 3.50
C LYS A 367 -32.58 4.77 3.01
N SER A 368 -31.83 5.52 2.21
CA SER A 368 -30.48 5.18 1.73
C SER A 368 -29.54 4.70 2.84
N PHE A 369 -29.61 5.37 3.99
CA PHE A 369 -28.80 5.06 5.18
C PHE A 369 -29.59 4.38 6.28
N CYS A 370 -30.86 4.00 6.08
CA CYS A 370 -31.60 3.36 7.15
C CYS A 370 -31.36 1.85 7.15
N SER A 371 -31.71 1.19 8.26
CA SER A 371 -31.86 -0.26 8.32
C SER A 371 -33.34 -0.62 8.47
N ARG A 372 -33.73 -1.79 7.95
CA ARG A 372 -35.02 -2.42 8.19
C ARG A 372 -35.11 -3.03 9.58
N GLN A 373 -33.96 -3.39 10.18
CA GLN A 373 -33.87 -4.04 11.48
C GLN A 373 -33.53 -3.07 12.62
N SER A 374 -32.97 -1.90 12.30
CA SER A 374 -32.53 -0.87 13.25
C SER A 374 -32.94 0.52 12.77
N THR A 375 -33.12 1.47 13.70
CA THR A 375 -33.40 2.87 13.35
C THR A 375 -32.16 3.66 12.91
N GLU A 376 -30.96 3.04 12.99
CA GLU A 376 -29.66 3.68 12.75
C GLU A 376 -28.69 2.78 11.96
N SER A 377 -27.92 3.36 11.03
CA SER A 377 -26.94 2.69 10.13
C SER A 377 -25.61 2.26 10.75
N ARG A 378 -25.33 2.64 12.00
CA ARG A 378 -24.05 2.42 12.71
C ARG A 378 -22.79 2.72 11.86
N ILE A 379 -22.75 3.91 11.28
CA ILE A 379 -21.57 4.44 10.57
C ILE A 379 -20.71 5.28 11.53
N GLY A 380 -19.42 4.95 11.65
CA GLY A 380 -18.46 5.73 12.44
C GLY A 380 -18.17 7.07 11.79
N THR A 381 -17.45 7.08 10.69
CA THR A 381 -17.11 8.29 9.92
C THR A 381 -17.79 8.25 8.55
N LEU A 382 -18.49 9.32 8.19
CA LEU A 382 -19.08 9.55 6.88
C LEU A 382 -18.48 10.80 6.25
N ASP A 383 -17.72 10.65 5.17
CA ASP A 383 -17.17 11.78 4.40
C ASP A 383 -18.00 12.02 3.13
N LEU A 384 -18.59 13.21 3.06
CA LEU A 384 -19.42 13.72 1.98
C LEU A 384 -18.83 14.98 1.35
N SER A 385 -17.56 15.27 1.64
CA SER A 385 -16.88 16.47 1.18
C SER A 385 -16.93 16.62 -0.34
N LEU A 386 -17.23 17.83 -0.80
CA LEU A 386 -17.22 18.22 -2.21
C LEU A 386 -18.18 17.37 -3.07
N SER A 387 -19.24 16.84 -2.46
CA SER A 387 -20.31 16.10 -3.14
C SER A 387 -21.60 16.93 -3.23
N THR A 388 -22.41 16.70 -4.25
CA THR A 388 -23.80 17.22 -4.27
C THR A 388 -24.68 16.34 -3.38
N LEU A 389 -25.49 16.96 -2.52
CA LEU A 389 -26.33 16.27 -1.53
C LEU A 389 -27.80 16.52 -1.83
N ASN A 390 -28.47 15.58 -2.50
CA ASN A 390 -29.90 15.67 -2.77
C ASN A 390 -30.65 14.44 -2.22
N GLY A 391 -31.70 14.66 -1.42
CA GLY A 391 -32.57 13.58 -0.91
C GLY A 391 -32.05 12.80 0.31
N MET A 392 -31.13 13.37 1.10
CA MET A 392 -30.55 12.66 2.25
C MET A 392 -31.56 12.46 3.39
N ASP A 393 -31.56 11.26 3.98
CA ASP A 393 -32.58 10.84 4.97
C ASP A 393 -32.36 11.33 6.40
N MET A 394 -33.44 11.39 7.19
CA MET A 394 -33.35 11.74 8.62
C MET A 394 -32.69 10.68 9.51
N CYS A 395 -32.64 9.40 9.11
CA CYS A 395 -32.10 8.33 9.97
C CYS A 395 -30.58 8.43 10.18
N ILE A 396 -29.83 8.87 9.16
CA ILE A 396 -28.38 9.10 9.29
C ILE A 396 -28.12 10.18 10.36
N PHE A 397 -28.91 11.26 10.34
CA PHE A 397 -28.80 12.33 11.33
C PHE A 397 -29.21 11.89 12.74
N ARG A 398 -30.18 10.99 12.89
CA ARG A 398 -30.52 10.40 14.21
C ARG A 398 -29.35 9.64 14.82
N GLN A 399 -28.67 8.82 14.02
CA GLN A 399 -27.48 8.09 14.46
C GLN A 399 -26.35 9.02 14.90
N PHE A 400 -26.06 10.07 14.12
CA PHE A 400 -25.01 11.03 14.47
C PHE A 400 -25.36 11.89 15.69
N LYS A 401 -26.66 12.03 16.01
CA LYS A 401 -27.13 12.66 17.25
C LYS A 401 -26.97 11.76 18.47
N SER A 402 -27.18 10.45 18.32
CA SER A 402 -27.14 9.49 19.44
C SER A 402 -25.73 8.96 19.74
N SER A 403 -24.83 8.95 18.75
CA SER A 403 -23.48 8.41 18.90
C SER A 403 -22.42 9.49 19.19
N ARG A 404 -21.71 9.34 20.32
CA ARG A 404 -20.60 10.23 20.72
C ARG A 404 -19.32 10.07 19.89
N SER A 405 -19.20 8.99 19.13
CA SER A 405 -17.99 8.66 18.34
C SER A 405 -18.20 8.77 16.83
N ALA A 406 -19.40 9.14 16.40
CA ALA A 406 -19.72 9.23 14.98
C ALA A 406 -19.36 10.62 14.43
N LYS A 407 -18.69 10.67 13.28
CA LYS A 407 -18.22 11.89 12.61
C LYS A 407 -18.80 12.01 11.19
N MET A 408 -19.38 13.16 10.86
CA MET A 408 -19.79 13.50 9.49
C MET A 408 -18.92 14.66 8.99
N ILE A 409 -18.30 14.49 7.83
CA ILE A 409 -17.40 15.48 7.23
C ILE A 409 -18.05 16.02 5.96
N ILE A 410 -18.27 17.34 5.91
CA ILE A 410 -18.83 18.05 4.75
C ILE A 410 -17.98 19.29 4.47
N LYS A 411 -17.14 19.23 3.44
CA LYS A 411 -16.46 20.41 2.87
C LYS A 411 -17.17 20.86 1.61
N ILE A 412 -17.51 22.14 1.48
CA ILE A 412 -18.22 22.67 0.30
C ILE A 412 -17.20 23.34 -0.64
N ASP A 413 -17.34 23.13 -1.95
CA ASP A 413 -16.54 23.82 -2.97
C ASP A 413 -17.19 25.16 -3.31
N GLN A 414 -16.48 26.28 -3.07
CA GLN A 414 -16.99 27.62 -3.38
C GLN A 414 -17.07 27.88 -4.89
N GLU A 415 -16.22 27.28 -5.72
CA GLU A 415 -16.17 27.58 -7.16
C GLU A 415 -17.24 26.83 -7.95
N LYS A 416 -17.59 25.60 -7.57
CA LYS A 416 -18.74 24.87 -8.17
C LYS A 416 -20.11 25.42 -7.76
N SER A 417 -20.17 26.24 -6.69
CA SER A 417 -21.41 26.88 -6.23
C SER A 417 -21.78 28.18 -6.96
N LYS A 418 -20.94 28.64 -7.90
CA LYS A 418 -21.13 29.90 -8.63
C LYS A 418 -21.75 29.71 -10.02
N ILE A 419 -22.98 29.21 -10.11
CA ILE A 419 -23.95 29.64 -11.15
C ILE A 419 -25.36 29.48 -10.57
N GLU A 420 -25.76 30.45 -9.75
CA GLU A 420 -27.06 31.13 -9.83
C GLU A 420 -26.96 32.36 -8.91
N GLU A 421 -26.43 33.46 -9.46
CA GLU A 421 -26.69 34.78 -8.91
C GLU A 421 -28.18 35.10 -9.10
N ALA A 422 -28.99 34.63 -8.15
CA ALA A 422 -30.27 35.21 -7.83
C ALA A 422 -30.35 35.28 -6.30
N SER A 423 -29.91 36.41 -5.76
CA SER A 423 -30.41 37.04 -4.54
C SER A 423 -31.04 36.14 -3.46
N LYS A 424 -30.38 36.11 -2.29
CA LYS A 424 -30.79 35.58 -0.97
C LYS A 424 -29.99 34.35 -0.56
N CYS A 425 -29.41 34.40 0.63
CA CYS A 425 -28.72 33.30 1.28
C CYS A 425 -29.64 32.08 1.38
N ASN A 426 -29.60 31.18 0.39
CA ASN A 426 -30.34 29.92 0.42
C ASN A 426 -29.44 28.83 1.01
N CYS A 427 -29.25 28.87 2.33
CA CYS A 427 -28.76 27.74 3.08
C CYS A 427 -29.87 26.68 3.15
N GLN A 428 -29.84 25.68 2.28
CA GLN A 428 -30.66 24.48 2.44
C GLN A 428 -29.84 23.36 3.11
N ILE A 429 -29.50 23.57 4.39
CA ILE A 429 -29.11 22.48 5.28
C ILE A 429 -30.30 22.25 6.21
N TRP A 430 -31.02 21.15 5.97
CA TRP A 430 -32.18 20.78 6.77
C TRP A 430 -31.77 20.53 8.23
N LYS A 431 -32.46 21.24 9.12
CA LYS A 431 -32.32 21.24 10.58
C LYS A 431 -32.21 19.83 11.18
N ALA A 432 -31.06 19.48 11.74
CA ALA A 432 -30.92 18.38 12.69
C ALA A 432 -30.18 18.88 13.93
N ALA A 433 -30.87 18.86 15.07
CA ALA A 433 -30.38 19.41 16.32
C ALA A 433 -29.31 18.52 16.97
N ASN A 434 -28.24 19.17 17.46
CA ASN A 434 -27.16 18.69 18.32
C ASN A 434 -26.19 17.68 17.66
N PHE A 435 -25.19 18.22 16.95
CA PHE A 435 -24.02 17.46 16.51
C PHE A 435 -22.81 17.80 17.38
N PHE A 436 -21.93 16.82 17.59
CA PHE A 436 -20.68 17.01 18.35
C PHE A 436 -19.51 17.57 17.52
N GLU A 437 -19.57 17.51 16.19
CA GLU A 437 -18.63 18.22 15.28
C GLU A 437 -19.19 18.16 13.85
N ILE A 438 -19.73 19.27 13.31
CA ILE A 438 -19.82 19.47 11.85
C ILE A 438 -18.70 20.45 11.49
N GLY A 439 -17.63 19.94 10.89
CA GLY A 439 -16.59 20.80 10.34
C GLY A 439 -17.04 21.37 8.99
N ILE A 440 -17.69 22.53 8.98
CA ILE A 440 -17.96 23.29 7.75
C ILE A 440 -16.75 24.21 7.51
N TYR A 441 -15.92 23.89 6.52
CA TYR A 441 -14.75 24.68 6.18
C TYR A 441 -14.97 25.45 4.88
N GLY A 442 -15.04 26.79 4.96
CA GLY A 442 -14.94 27.69 3.80
C GLY A 442 -16.22 28.47 3.42
N LEU A 443 -16.76 29.31 4.29
CA LEU A 443 -17.72 30.37 3.90
C LEU A 443 -17.16 31.75 4.28
N PRO A 444 -16.61 32.55 3.35
CA PRO A 444 -16.35 33.96 3.56
C PRO A 444 -17.61 34.74 3.17
N ASN A 445 -18.15 35.53 4.10
CA ASN A 445 -19.19 36.55 3.91
C ASN A 445 -20.67 36.13 3.98
N CYS A 446 -21.06 35.23 4.90
CA CYS A 446 -22.44 35.22 5.41
C CYS A 446 -22.48 35.98 6.75
N ASN A 447 -22.77 37.29 6.72
CA ASN A 447 -22.90 38.15 7.92
C ASN A 447 -24.27 38.01 8.63
N GLN A 448 -25.05 36.97 8.33
CA GLN A 448 -26.31 36.69 9.01
C GLN A 448 -26.40 35.19 9.37
N THR A 449 -26.48 34.91 10.66
CA THR A 449 -26.80 33.60 11.27
C THR A 449 -28.29 33.24 11.19
N VAL A 450 -29.07 33.97 10.38
CA VAL A 450 -30.52 33.78 10.27
C VAL A 450 -30.85 33.33 8.85
N CYS A 451 -31.12 32.04 8.71
CA CYS A 451 -31.82 31.47 7.56
C CYS A 451 -33.30 31.43 7.94
N ASP A 452 -34.18 31.90 7.05
CA ASP A 452 -35.61 32.05 7.35
C ASP A 452 -36.21 30.74 7.88
N GLY A 453 -36.76 30.82 9.09
CA GLY A 453 -37.54 29.77 9.70
C GLY A 453 -36.74 28.66 10.37
N VAL A 454 -36.02 28.99 11.46
CA VAL A 454 -35.97 28.21 12.72
C VAL A 454 -35.01 28.83 13.76
N TYR A 455 -35.46 28.90 15.02
CA TYR A 455 -34.67 29.33 16.18
C TYR A 455 -33.80 28.19 16.74
N PHE A 456 -32.58 28.53 17.17
CA PHE A 456 -31.73 27.71 18.04
C PHE A 456 -31.39 28.54 19.30
N GLU A 457 -31.59 27.97 20.48
CA GLU A 457 -31.05 28.54 21.72
C GLU A 457 -29.54 28.27 21.79
N GLU A 458 -28.77 29.33 21.99
CA GLU A 458 -27.35 29.27 22.32
C GLU A 458 -27.15 28.51 23.64
N LYS A 459 -26.42 27.40 23.60
CA LYS A 459 -25.61 26.97 24.76
C LYS A 459 -24.54 25.96 24.37
N TYR A 460 -23.30 26.34 24.69
CA TYR A 460 -22.04 25.60 24.64
C TYR A 460 -21.31 25.58 23.28
N MET A 461 -20.65 26.70 22.98
CA MET A 461 -19.35 26.68 22.30
C MET A 461 -18.29 26.19 23.30
N VAL A 462 -17.49 25.20 22.92
CA VAL A 462 -16.15 25.01 23.47
C VAL A 462 -15.20 24.85 22.28
N THR A 463 -14.11 25.60 22.36
CA THR A 463 -13.02 25.84 21.41
C THR A 463 -12.40 24.61 20.76
#